data_AF-A0AA39KV88-F1
#
_entry.id   AF-A0AA39KV88-F1
#
_cell.length_a   1.000
_cell.length_b   1.000
_cell.length_c   1.000
_cell.angle_alpha   90.00
_cell.angle_beta   90.00
_cell.angle_gamma   90.00
#
_symmetry.space_group_name_H-M   'P 1'
#
loop_
_entity.id
_entity.type
_entity.pdbx_description
1 polymer ?
#
loop_
_entity_poly.entity_id
_entity_poly.type
_entity_poly.pdbx_seq_one_letter_code
_entity_poly.pdbx_strand_id
1 'polypeptide(L)'
;MCLFNVIAEQVDTEPNKLKQSTLSIMEKNKEVLAKQVADITRLEMYQSDNLLYGGAQYNGTNPDQAKDFIINSNSRKGFNKDNPAHSDFHVPIKGSVIDQLNAVSDVTGKRVEVYDHKGNLKYIIGGDKKEGEPIKLQYNKPKGNTSDEYFSKLGNNDRYRLHDPTDMTFYKIINEQVGSNDPDKLKSAVSLKMNETIIPKDARCIENQSRKRNKTGYASADEQAFVTHYALQTESAIKAIDKLNQYNDTINNTEEFTRQEVHISAAELNLPRTAYGGLWRKGEIKCTWPVTDVTLVLQHYPGQQNNPKARVHIQTNFPRPPPI
;
A
#
# COMPACT_ATOMS: atom_id res chain seq x y z
N MET A 1 -20.57 -18.80 36.54
CA MET A 1 -20.77 -19.97 35.65
C MET A 1 -19.96 -19.73 34.38
N CYS A 2 -19.42 -20.77 33.74
CA CYS A 2 -18.63 -20.62 32.51
C CYS A 2 -19.52 -20.72 31.25
N LEU A 3 -19.08 -20.09 30.16
CA LEU A 3 -19.78 -20.03 28.86
C LEU A 3 -20.24 -21.41 28.36
N PHE A 4 -19.37 -22.43 28.51
CA PHE A 4 -19.66 -23.79 28.07
C PHE A 4 -20.83 -24.44 28.82
N ASN A 5 -21.08 -24.10 30.09
CA ASN A 5 -22.23 -24.66 30.81
C ASN A 5 -23.55 -24.11 30.25
N VAL A 6 -23.61 -22.79 30.00
CA VAL A 6 -24.81 -22.11 29.47
C VAL A 6 -25.16 -22.59 28.07
N ILE A 7 -24.16 -22.73 27.18
CA ILE A 7 -24.40 -23.22 25.82
C ILE A 7 -24.76 -24.71 25.84
N ALA A 8 -24.12 -25.52 26.70
CA ALA A 8 -24.36 -26.95 26.74
C ALA A 8 -25.76 -27.30 27.23
N GLU A 9 -26.29 -26.55 28.21
CA GLU A 9 -27.70 -26.63 28.65
C GLU A 9 -28.69 -26.28 27.52
N GLN A 10 -28.36 -25.29 26.68
CA GLN A 10 -29.22 -24.88 25.55
C GLN A 10 -29.25 -25.88 24.38
N VAL A 11 -28.25 -26.74 24.25
CA VAL A 11 -28.14 -27.71 23.13
C VAL A 11 -28.18 -29.18 23.59
N ASP A 12 -28.68 -29.41 24.80
CA ASP A 12 -28.82 -30.73 25.46
C ASP A 12 -27.57 -31.61 25.34
N THR A 13 -26.43 -31.07 25.81
CA THR A 13 -25.15 -31.76 25.79
C THR A 13 -24.37 -31.55 27.08
N GLU A 14 -23.34 -32.37 27.29
CA GLU A 14 -22.44 -32.17 28.43
C GLU A 14 -21.42 -31.04 28.13
N PRO A 15 -21.14 -30.12 29.07
CA PRO A 15 -20.17 -29.04 28.87
C PRO A 15 -18.76 -29.53 28.48
N ASN A 16 -18.33 -30.67 29.03
CA ASN A 16 -17.04 -31.28 28.70
C ASN A 16 -16.99 -31.80 27.26
N LYS A 17 -18.09 -32.42 26.78
CA LYS A 17 -18.23 -32.94 25.42
C LYS A 17 -18.29 -31.80 24.39
N LEU A 18 -18.99 -30.72 24.70
CA LEU A 18 -19.02 -29.49 23.90
C LEU A 18 -17.62 -28.85 23.82
N LYS A 19 -16.90 -28.75 24.95
CA LYS A 19 -15.53 -28.23 25.01
C LYS A 19 -14.56 -29.07 24.18
N GLN A 20 -14.56 -30.40 24.31
CA GLN A 20 -13.70 -31.29 23.52
C GLN A 20 -14.01 -31.21 22.02
N SER A 21 -15.29 -31.17 21.65
CA SER A 21 -15.72 -31.03 20.26
C SER A 21 -15.28 -29.69 19.66
N THR A 22 -15.42 -28.61 20.43
CA THR A 22 -14.92 -27.27 20.07
C THR A 22 -13.41 -27.30 19.85
N LEU A 23 -12.63 -27.85 20.79
CA LEU A 23 -11.18 -27.98 20.66
C LEU A 23 -10.76 -28.80 19.43
N SER A 24 -11.42 -29.93 19.14
CA SER A 24 -11.12 -30.74 17.95
C SER A 24 -11.45 -30.01 16.64
N ILE A 25 -12.53 -29.22 16.61
CA ILE A 25 -12.83 -28.33 15.47
C ILE A 25 -11.76 -27.25 15.36
N MET A 26 -11.31 -26.68 16.47
CA MET A 26 -10.25 -25.66 16.49
C MET A 26 -8.90 -26.20 15.99
N GLU A 27 -8.48 -27.38 16.43
CA GLU A 27 -7.23 -28.02 15.95
C GLU A 27 -7.29 -28.33 14.45
N LYS A 28 -8.44 -28.83 13.95
CA LYS A 28 -8.66 -29.07 12.51
C LYS A 28 -8.64 -27.78 11.69
N ASN A 29 -9.01 -26.66 12.28
CA ASN A 29 -9.03 -25.34 11.64
C ASN A 29 -7.89 -24.43 12.12
N LYS A 30 -6.78 -25.01 12.62
CA LYS A 30 -5.67 -24.27 13.25
C LYS A 30 -5.10 -23.13 12.39
N GLU A 31 -5.13 -23.24 11.06
CA GLU A 31 -4.66 -22.20 10.14
C GLU A 31 -5.65 -21.03 10.04
N VAL A 32 -6.95 -21.32 9.97
CA VAL A 32 -8.02 -20.31 9.99
C VAL A 32 -8.06 -19.61 11.35
N LEU A 33 -7.84 -20.35 12.43
CA LEU A 33 -7.75 -19.78 13.77
C LEU A 33 -6.43 -19.05 14.04
N ALA A 34 -5.30 -19.52 13.50
CA ALA A 34 -4.07 -18.75 13.53
C ALA A 34 -4.23 -17.44 12.73
N LYS A 35 -4.98 -17.44 11.62
CA LYS A 35 -5.35 -16.23 10.89
C LYS A 35 -6.28 -15.32 11.69
N GLN A 36 -7.33 -15.85 12.31
CA GLN A 36 -8.25 -15.07 13.15
C GLN A 36 -7.58 -14.54 14.41
N VAL A 37 -6.73 -15.32 15.08
CA VAL A 37 -5.93 -14.88 16.23
C VAL A 37 -4.84 -13.92 15.80
N ALA A 38 -4.17 -14.11 14.66
CA ALA A 38 -3.24 -13.10 14.14
C ALA A 38 -3.95 -11.80 13.77
N ASP A 39 -5.18 -11.87 13.23
CA ASP A 39 -5.99 -10.71 12.93
C ASP A 39 -6.48 -10.01 14.20
N ILE A 40 -6.98 -10.75 15.19
CA ILE A 40 -7.39 -10.24 16.52
C ILE A 40 -6.18 -9.65 17.24
N THR A 41 -5.07 -10.38 17.39
CA THR A 41 -3.83 -9.87 17.99
C THR A 41 -3.28 -8.69 17.22
N ARG A 42 -3.44 -8.62 15.89
CA ARG A 42 -3.05 -7.44 15.10
C ARG A 42 -3.97 -6.25 15.38
N LEU A 43 -5.28 -6.46 15.51
CA LEU A 43 -6.26 -5.44 15.91
C LEU A 43 -6.02 -4.96 17.36
N GLU A 44 -5.69 -5.86 18.29
CA GLU A 44 -5.31 -5.57 19.68
C GLU A 44 -3.95 -4.83 19.76
N MET A 45 -2.96 -5.23 18.94
CA MET A 45 -1.70 -4.48 18.76
C MET A 45 -1.90 -3.11 18.10
N TYR A 46 -3.04 -2.89 17.44
CA TYR A 46 -3.46 -1.61 16.89
C TYR A 46 -4.29 -0.78 17.88
N GLN A 47 -4.88 -1.38 18.92
CA GLN A 47 -5.71 -0.67 19.92
C GLN A 47 -4.92 0.27 20.86
N SER A 48 -3.59 0.14 20.98
CA SER A 48 -2.83 0.92 21.96
C SER A 48 -2.09 2.17 21.46
N ASP A 49 -1.44 2.19 20.28
CA ASP A 49 -0.56 3.33 19.94
C ASP A 49 -0.38 3.71 18.44
N ASN A 50 -0.76 2.90 17.45
CA ASN A 50 -0.29 3.11 16.05
C ASN A 50 -1.32 2.78 14.94
N LEU A 51 -2.56 3.21 15.12
CA LEU A 51 -3.45 3.51 13.99
C LEU A 51 -3.34 5.00 13.63
N LEU A 52 -3.61 5.32 12.37
CA LEU A 52 -3.31 6.59 11.68
C LEU A 52 -4.61 7.02 10.96
N TYR A 53 -4.89 8.32 10.74
CA TYR A 53 -6.26 8.86 10.49
C TYR A 53 -6.43 9.61 9.13
N GLY A 54 -7.52 10.35 8.84
CA GLY A 54 -7.54 11.33 7.71
C GLY A 54 -8.06 10.94 6.32
N GLY A 55 -8.53 11.91 5.53
CA GLY A 55 -8.76 11.76 4.08
C GLY A 55 -10.09 12.31 3.57
N ALA A 56 -10.68 11.70 2.52
CA ALA A 56 -11.72 12.39 1.77
C ALA A 56 -12.74 11.55 0.96
N GLN A 57 -13.73 12.17 0.30
CA GLN A 57 -14.55 11.45 -0.68
C GLN A 57 -13.68 11.22 -1.93
N TYR A 58 -13.42 9.96 -2.26
CA TYR A 58 -12.58 9.64 -3.40
C TYR A 58 -13.41 9.61 -4.69
N ASN A 59 -13.59 10.78 -5.28
CA ASN A 59 -14.19 10.94 -6.61
C ASN A 59 -13.10 10.86 -7.72
N GLY A 60 -11.98 10.20 -7.42
CA GLY A 60 -10.84 10.16 -8.34
C GLY A 60 -10.98 9.05 -9.38
N THR A 61 -10.54 9.36 -10.59
CA THR A 61 -10.64 8.48 -11.77
C THR A 61 -9.30 7.83 -12.11
N ASN A 62 -8.26 7.97 -11.27
CA ASN A 62 -6.94 7.37 -11.48
C ASN A 62 -6.07 7.37 -10.18
N PRO A 63 -4.99 6.55 -10.13
CA PRO A 63 -4.03 6.52 -9.02
C PRO A 63 -3.33 7.85 -8.73
N ASP A 64 -3.09 8.72 -9.72
CA ASP A 64 -2.49 10.04 -9.49
C ASP A 64 -3.39 10.86 -8.52
N GLN A 65 -4.70 10.86 -8.76
CA GLN A 65 -5.69 11.48 -7.87
C GLN A 65 -5.84 10.73 -6.54
N ALA A 66 -5.55 9.42 -6.47
CA ALA A 66 -5.51 8.67 -5.21
C ALA A 66 -4.28 9.06 -4.37
N LYS A 67 -3.15 9.32 -5.03
CA LYS A 67 -1.93 9.85 -4.41
C LYS A 67 -2.15 11.25 -3.87
N ASP A 68 -2.71 12.15 -4.66
CA ASP A 68 -3.09 13.51 -4.22
C ASP A 68 -4.07 13.45 -3.04
N PHE A 69 -5.04 12.56 -3.11
CA PHE A 69 -6.00 12.33 -2.04
C PHE A 69 -5.32 11.87 -0.75
N ILE A 70 -4.40 10.90 -0.83
CA ILE A 70 -3.61 10.43 0.31
C ILE A 70 -2.80 11.59 0.90
N ILE A 71 -2.04 12.32 0.08
CA ILE A 71 -1.24 13.48 0.51
C ILE A 71 -2.11 14.55 1.18
N ASN A 72 -3.31 14.83 0.65
CA ASN A 72 -4.27 15.75 1.25
C ASN A 72 -4.93 15.22 2.54
N SER A 73 -4.86 13.91 2.77
CA SER A 73 -5.25 13.27 4.04
C SER A 73 -4.25 13.62 5.14
N ASN A 74 -2.96 13.64 4.82
CA ASN A 74 -1.85 13.71 5.77
C ASN A 74 -1.99 14.80 6.85
N SER A 75 -1.67 14.41 8.08
CA SER A 75 -1.60 15.25 9.29
C SER A 75 -2.87 15.98 9.78
N ARG A 76 -4.01 15.90 9.09
CA ARG A 76 -5.31 16.47 9.53
C ARG A 76 -6.00 15.62 10.63
N LYS A 77 -6.71 16.19 11.60
CA LYS A 77 -7.42 15.36 12.60
C LYS A 77 -8.63 14.61 12.00
N GLY A 78 -9.00 13.47 12.60
CA GLY A 78 -10.27 12.76 12.35
C GLY A 78 -11.33 13.13 13.40
N PHE A 79 -12.62 12.93 13.10
CA PHE A 79 -13.70 13.27 14.04
C PHE A 79 -13.51 12.57 15.39
N ASN A 80 -13.61 13.35 16.48
CA ASN A 80 -13.45 12.92 17.86
C ASN A 80 -12.13 12.15 18.15
N LYS A 81 -11.06 12.49 17.42
CA LYS A 81 -9.69 11.96 17.64
C LYS A 81 -8.67 13.09 17.59
N ASP A 82 -7.85 13.21 18.64
CA ASP A 82 -6.75 14.17 18.68
C ASP A 82 -5.54 13.77 17.81
N ASN A 83 -5.46 12.50 17.42
CA ASN A 83 -4.37 11.99 16.62
C ASN A 83 -4.48 12.48 15.16
N PRO A 84 -3.39 13.00 14.59
CA PRO A 84 -3.36 13.48 13.22
C PRO A 84 -3.39 12.34 12.21
N ALA A 85 -3.89 12.64 11.04
CA ALA A 85 -4.04 11.74 9.92
C ALA A 85 -2.75 11.20 9.33
N HIS A 86 -2.91 10.05 8.66
CA HIS A 86 -2.11 9.53 7.56
C HIS A 86 -0.71 10.10 7.62
N SER A 87 -0.02 9.69 8.66
CA SER A 87 1.41 9.75 8.65
C SER A 87 1.86 8.79 7.55
N ASP A 88 2.91 9.17 6.83
CA ASP A 88 3.51 8.37 5.77
C ASP A 88 4.14 7.05 6.27
N PHE A 89 3.83 6.58 7.50
CA PHE A 89 4.43 5.44 8.21
C PHE A 89 4.24 4.09 7.50
N HIS A 90 3.42 4.02 6.44
CA HIS A 90 3.24 2.85 5.56
C HIS A 90 3.73 3.09 4.13
N VAL A 91 4.29 4.28 3.88
CA VAL A 91 4.76 4.77 2.58
C VAL A 91 6.27 4.92 2.67
N PRO A 92 7.04 4.33 1.74
CA PRO A 92 8.45 4.63 1.65
C PRO A 92 8.66 5.98 0.96
N ILE A 93 9.66 6.72 1.44
CA ILE A 93 10.18 7.89 0.74
C ILE A 93 10.98 7.47 -0.48
N LYS A 94 11.58 6.26 -0.44
CA LYS A 94 12.29 5.63 -1.54
C LYS A 94 11.36 4.79 -2.41
N GLY A 95 11.83 4.44 -3.61
CA GLY A 95 11.16 3.45 -4.47
C GLY A 95 10.13 4.04 -5.41
N SER A 96 10.07 5.37 -5.56
CA SER A 96 9.43 5.96 -6.73
C SER A 96 10.24 5.63 -7.99
N VAL A 97 9.57 5.72 -9.15
CA VAL A 97 10.24 5.65 -10.47
C VAL A 97 11.43 6.60 -10.55
N ILE A 98 11.31 7.81 -10.01
CA ILE A 98 12.35 8.83 -10.08
C ILE A 98 13.56 8.43 -9.22
N ASP A 99 13.36 7.83 -8.05
CA ASP A 99 14.47 7.32 -7.22
C ASP A 99 15.24 6.22 -7.93
N GLN A 100 14.53 5.29 -8.56
CA GLN A 100 15.15 4.17 -9.29
C GLN A 100 15.92 4.66 -10.52
N LEU A 101 15.40 5.63 -11.27
CA LEU A 101 16.10 6.23 -12.40
C LEU A 101 17.32 7.06 -11.96
N ASN A 102 17.25 7.77 -10.82
CA ASN A 102 18.40 8.45 -10.24
C ASN A 102 19.48 7.43 -9.83
N ALA A 103 19.09 6.35 -9.14
CA ALA A 103 20.00 5.29 -8.74
C ALA A 103 20.66 4.60 -9.95
N VAL A 104 19.93 4.38 -11.05
CA VAL A 104 20.50 3.92 -12.33
C VAL A 104 21.50 4.91 -12.89
N SER A 105 21.20 6.21 -12.90
CA SER A 105 22.12 7.24 -13.39
C SER A 105 23.40 7.35 -12.55
N ASP A 106 23.31 7.11 -11.25
CA ASP A 106 24.47 7.09 -10.35
C ASP A 106 25.33 5.84 -10.51
N VAL A 107 24.70 4.65 -10.61
CA VAL A 107 25.42 3.38 -10.78
C VAL A 107 26.09 3.28 -12.17
N THR A 108 25.45 3.81 -13.21
CA THR A 108 25.95 3.69 -14.60
C THR A 108 26.82 4.85 -15.05
N GLY A 109 26.89 5.95 -14.30
CA GLY A 109 27.59 7.18 -14.67
C GLY A 109 26.96 7.97 -15.83
N LYS A 110 25.87 7.47 -16.44
CA LYS A 110 25.17 8.05 -17.59
C LYS A 110 23.90 8.80 -17.16
N ARG A 111 23.50 9.85 -17.89
CA ARG A 111 22.15 10.44 -17.72
C ARG A 111 21.09 9.50 -18.30
N VAL A 112 19.87 9.58 -17.77
CA VAL A 112 18.70 8.88 -18.32
C VAL A 112 17.76 9.89 -18.96
N GLU A 113 17.40 9.65 -20.21
CA GLU A 113 16.43 10.43 -20.99
C GLU A 113 15.14 9.60 -21.13
N VAL A 114 14.03 10.13 -20.62
CA VAL A 114 12.72 9.49 -20.70
C VAL A 114 11.86 10.26 -21.69
N TYR A 115 11.43 9.58 -22.75
CA TYR A 115 10.59 10.10 -23.82
C TYR A 115 9.12 9.69 -23.62
N ASP A 116 8.16 10.43 -24.18
CA ASP A 116 6.75 10.04 -24.20
C ASP A 116 6.41 9.07 -25.35
N HIS A 117 5.16 8.61 -25.41
CA HIS A 117 4.64 7.75 -26.49
C HIS A 117 4.72 8.35 -27.90
N LYS A 118 5.00 9.66 -28.04
CA LYS A 118 5.19 10.36 -29.33
C LYS A 118 6.66 10.61 -29.66
N GLY A 119 7.58 10.23 -28.76
CA GLY A 119 9.01 10.49 -28.91
C GLY A 119 9.46 11.88 -28.45
N ASN A 120 8.64 12.63 -27.72
CA ASN A 120 9.07 13.90 -27.10
C ASN A 120 9.85 13.62 -25.83
N LEU A 121 10.98 14.31 -25.62
CA LEU A 121 11.73 14.23 -24.36
C LEU A 121 10.88 14.80 -23.21
N LYS A 122 10.67 14.00 -22.16
CA LYS A 122 9.80 14.31 -21.02
C LYS A 122 10.58 14.55 -19.72
N TYR A 123 11.64 13.77 -19.47
CA TYR A 123 12.50 13.92 -18.30
C TYR A 123 13.97 13.68 -18.65
N ILE A 124 14.87 14.41 -17.99
CA ILE A 124 16.32 14.15 -17.93
C ILE A 124 16.66 13.87 -16.47
N ILE A 125 17.30 12.74 -16.20
CA ILE A 125 17.70 12.28 -14.86
C ILE A 125 19.23 12.18 -14.81
N GLY A 126 19.83 12.63 -13.69
CA GLY A 126 21.30 12.70 -13.52
C GLY A 126 21.96 14.01 -13.95
N GLY A 127 21.26 14.81 -14.78
CA GLY A 127 21.72 16.12 -15.24
C GLY A 127 22.91 16.10 -16.21
N ASP A 128 23.39 17.29 -16.57
CA ASP A 128 24.34 17.50 -17.68
C ASP A 128 25.79 17.08 -17.37
N LYS A 129 26.09 16.75 -16.10
CA LYS A 129 27.43 16.36 -15.63
C LYS A 129 27.75 14.87 -15.86
N LYS A 130 26.85 14.11 -16.48
CA LYS A 130 27.01 12.68 -16.75
C LYS A 130 27.47 12.50 -18.20
N GLU A 131 28.63 11.89 -18.39
CA GLU A 131 29.29 11.77 -19.69
C GLU A 131 28.77 10.59 -20.54
N GLY A 132 29.03 10.65 -21.85
CA GLY A 132 28.71 9.59 -22.81
C GLY A 132 27.27 9.58 -23.32
N GLU A 133 26.97 8.56 -24.15
CA GLU A 133 25.64 8.38 -24.74
C GLU A 133 24.61 8.07 -23.62
N PRO A 134 23.48 8.78 -23.55
CA PRO A 134 22.47 8.63 -22.52
C PRO A 134 21.73 7.30 -22.62
N ILE A 135 21.19 6.85 -21.50
CA ILE A 135 20.20 5.77 -21.46
C ILE A 135 18.87 6.34 -21.96
N LYS A 136 18.29 5.76 -23.02
CA LYS A 136 17.03 6.23 -23.64
C LYS A 136 15.90 5.26 -23.34
N LEU A 137 14.89 5.76 -22.64
CA LEU A 137 13.68 5.03 -22.25
C LEU A 137 12.44 5.72 -22.80
N GLN A 138 11.37 4.97 -23.04
CA GLN A 138 10.08 5.50 -23.46
C GLN A 138 9.01 5.16 -22.43
N TYR A 139 8.27 6.16 -21.96
CA TYR A 139 7.15 6.03 -21.04
C TYR A 139 5.83 6.09 -21.80
N ASN A 140 5.11 4.97 -21.76
CA ASN A 140 3.85 4.78 -22.44
C ASN A 140 2.72 4.82 -21.41
N LYS A 141 1.87 5.86 -21.47
CA LYS A 141 0.66 6.00 -20.65
C LYS A 141 -0.57 5.97 -21.58
N PRO A 142 -1.27 4.83 -21.71
CA PRO A 142 -2.46 4.73 -22.54
C PRO A 142 -3.54 5.74 -22.12
N LYS A 143 -4.25 6.30 -23.11
CA LYS A 143 -5.28 7.32 -22.85
C LYS A 143 -6.44 6.69 -22.06
N GLY A 144 -6.70 7.21 -20.87
CA GLY A 144 -7.82 6.78 -20.03
C GLY A 144 -7.56 5.52 -19.19
N ASN A 145 -6.44 4.81 -19.39
CA ASN A 145 -6.03 3.74 -18.46
C ASN A 145 -4.60 3.93 -17.95
N THR A 146 -4.49 4.31 -16.69
CA THR A 146 -3.21 4.43 -15.98
C THR A 146 -2.67 3.09 -15.48
N SER A 147 -3.49 2.03 -15.34
CA SER A 147 -2.97 0.70 -14.94
C SER A 147 -2.12 0.04 -16.03
N ASP A 148 -2.36 0.41 -17.28
CA ASP A 148 -1.61 -0.05 -18.45
C ASP A 148 -0.39 0.84 -18.74
N GLU A 149 0.06 1.66 -17.79
CA GLU A 149 1.33 2.35 -17.96
C GLU A 149 2.51 1.36 -17.94
N TYR A 150 3.45 1.58 -18.85
CA TYR A 150 4.67 0.79 -18.96
C TYR A 150 5.82 1.63 -19.51
N PHE A 151 7.04 1.17 -19.25
CA PHE A 151 8.23 1.67 -19.90
C PHE A 151 8.67 0.69 -20.99
N SER A 152 9.35 1.19 -22.02
CA SER A 152 10.03 0.39 -23.03
C SER A 152 11.37 1.03 -23.42
N LYS A 153 12.20 0.28 -24.13
CA LYS A 153 13.37 0.84 -24.83
C LYS A 153 12.85 1.78 -25.94
N LEU A 154 13.46 2.96 -26.11
CA LEU A 154 13.00 3.93 -27.11
C LEU A 154 12.93 3.31 -28.51
N GLY A 155 11.75 3.39 -29.15
CA GLY A 155 11.52 2.78 -30.47
C GLY A 155 11.24 1.27 -30.46
N ASN A 156 11.03 0.68 -29.28
CA ASN A 156 10.66 -0.74 -29.11
C ASN A 156 9.39 -0.86 -28.24
N ASN A 157 8.67 -1.96 -28.41
CA ASN A 157 7.44 -2.31 -27.71
C ASN A 157 7.63 -3.24 -26.51
N ASP A 158 8.85 -3.74 -26.26
CA ASP A 158 9.18 -4.56 -25.08
C ASP A 158 8.83 -3.83 -23.79
N ARG A 159 7.78 -4.32 -23.11
CA ARG A 159 7.18 -3.66 -21.94
C ARG A 159 7.87 -4.09 -20.66
N TYR A 160 8.12 -3.14 -19.78
CA TYR A 160 8.56 -3.38 -18.42
C TYR A 160 7.94 -2.38 -17.45
N ARG A 161 7.86 -2.75 -16.17
CA ARG A 161 7.29 -1.92 -15.09
C ARG A 161 8.34 -1.68 -14.02
N LEU A 162 8.73 -0.41 -13.87
CA LEU A 162 9.70 0.03 -12.85
C LEU A 162 9.26 -0.29 -11.41
N HIS A 163 7.96 -0.25 -11.13
CA HIS A 163 7.39 -0.60 -9.83
C HIS A 163 7.38 -2.11 -9.51
N ASP A 164 7.67 -2.98 -10.48
CA ASP A 164 7.72 -4.43 -10.26
C ASP A 164 9.14 -4.85 -9.81
N PRO A 165 9.33 -5.28 -8.54
CA PRO A 165 10.63 -5.67 -8.02
C PRO A 165 11.17 -6.97 -8.64
N THR A 166 10.33 -7.74 -9.34
CA THR A 166 10.69 -9.00 -10.01
C THR A 166 11.06 -8.79 -11.48
N ASP A 167 10.67 -7.66 -12.10
CA ASP A 167 10.90 -7.41 -13.52
C ASP A 167 12.38 -7.15 -13.85
N MET A 168 13.01 -8.16 -14.45
CA MET A 168 14.40 -8.10 -14.93
C MET A 168 14.53 -7.44 -16.31
N THR A 169 13.43 -7.20 -17.02
CA THR A 169 13.42 -6.65 -18.39
C THR A 169 14.00 -5.24 -18.41
N PHE A 170 13.66 -4.42 -17.40
CA PHE A 170 14.28 -3.12 -17.18
C PHE A 170 15.81 -3.22 -17.12
N TYR A 171 16.33 -4.04 -16.21
CA TYR A 171 17.77 -4.16 -15.98
C TYR A 171 18.50 -4.75 -17.19
N LYS A 172 17.88 -5.66 -17.96
CA LYS A 172 18.40 -6.13 -19.25
C LYS A 172 18.53 -4.99 -20.26
N ILE A 173 17.47 -4.20 -20.45
CA ILE A 173 17.46 -3.05 -21.38
C ILE A 173 18.48 -1.97 -20.97
N ILE A 174 18.67 -1.71 -19.68
CA ILE A 174 19.73 -0.81 -19.22
C ILE A 174 21.11 -1.42 -19.48
N ASN A 175 21.31 -2.68 -19.09
CA ASN A 175 22.57 -3.41 -19.21
C ASN A 175 23.08 -3.43 -20.68
N GLU A 176 22.18 -3.65 -21.65
CA GLU A 176 22.46 -3.49 -23.09
C GLU A 176 22.97 -2.08 -23.45
N GLN A 177 22.28 -1.03 -23.01
CA GLN A 177 22.60 0.37 -23.36
C GLN A 177 23.88 0.91 -22.71
N VAL A 178 24.34 0.28 -21.62
CA VAL A 178 25.58 0.66 -20.93
C VAL A 178 26.77 -0.25 -21.27
N GLY A 179 26.56 -1.30 -22.08
CA GLY A 179 27.63 -2.23 -22.47
C GLY A 179 28.14 -3.11 -21.33
N SER A 180 27.29 -3.40 -20.34
CA SER A 180 27.59 -4.34 -19.25
C SER A 180 27.08 -5.75 -19.62
N ASN A 181 27.58 -6.79 -18.97
CA ASN A 181 27.24 -8.19 -19.26
C ASN A 181 26.46 -8.88 -18.12
N ASP A 182 25.98 -8.13 -17.12
CA ASP A 182 25.39 -8.68 -15.89
C ASP A 182 24.23 -7.79 -15.37
N PRO A 183 22.98 -8.09 -15.80
CA PRO A 183 21.78 -7.39 -15.32
C PRO A 183 21.50 -7.58 -13.83
N ASP A 184 21.91 -8.70 -13.22
CA ASP A 184 21.68 -9.00 -11.81
C ASP A 184 22.59 -8.16 -10.91
N LYS A 185 23.88 -8.05 -11.28
CA LYS A 185 24.82 -7.12 -10.65
C LYS A 185 24.37 -5.67 -10.77
N LEU A 186 23.84 -5.26 -11.92
CA LEU A 186 23.26 -3.93 -12.10
C LEU A 186 22.06 -3.72 -11.15
N LYS A 187 21.13 -4.68 -11.08
CA LYS A 187 19.99 -4.63 -10.14
C LYS A 187 20.43 -4.55 -8.68
N SER A 188 21.43 -5.34 -8.29
CA SER A 188 22.01 -5.29 -6.93
C SER A 188 22.64 -3.93 -6.61
N ALA A 189 23.42 -3.37 -7.55
CA ALA A 189 24.06 -2.06 -7.37
C ALA A 189 23.03 -0.92 -7.29
N VAL A 190 21.98 -0.93 -8.14
CA VAL A 190 20.87 0.04 -8.09
C VAL A 190 20.12 -0.07 -6.75
N SER A 191 19.83 -1.29 -6.29
CA SER A 191 19.16 -1.52 -5.01
C SER A 191 20.01 -1.01 -3.82
N LEU A 192 21.33 -1.23 -3.86
CA LEU A 192 22.26 -0.68 -2.87
C LEU A 192 22.24 0.86 -2.89
N LYS A 193 22.31 1.47 -4.09
CA LYS A 193 22.28 2.92 -4.26
C LYS A 193 20.99 3.56 -3.75
N MET A 194 19.83 2.93 -3.97
CA MET A 194 18.55 3.35 -3.38
C MET A 194 18.57 3.25 -1.84
N ASN A 195 19.22 2.23 -1.27
CA ASN A 195 19.37 2.09 0.17
C ASN A 195 20.29 3.15 0.79
N GLU A 196 21.25 3.71 0.05
CA GLU A 196 22.10 4.84 0.50
C GLU A 196 21.35 6.17 0.66
N THR A 197 20.22 6.39 -0.04
CA THR A 197 19.46 7.65 0.02
C THR A 197 19.14 8.05 1.46
N ILE A 198 19.51 9.27 1.85
CA ILE A 198 19.34 9.77 3.21
C ILE A 198 17.86 10.04 3.48
N ILE A 199 17.30 9.35 4.47
CA ILE A 199 15.95 9.61 5.00
C ILE A 199 16.06 10.67 6.12
N PRO A 200 15.31 11.80 6.06
CA PRO A 200 15.26 12.76 7.16
C PRO A 200 14.77 12.08 8.44
N LYS A 201 15.41 12.33 9.59
CA LYS A 201 15.17 11.58 10.84
C LYS A 201 13.78 11.82 11.44
N ASP A 202 13.21 12.97 11.15
CA ASP A 202 11.90 13.48 11.51
C ASP A 202 10.80 13.07 10.52
N ALA A 203 11.18 12.63 9.31
CA ALA A 203 10.23 12.21 8.29
C ALA A 203 9.37 11.03 8.78
N ARG A 204 8.05 11.17 8.59
CA ARG A 204 7.06 10.22 9.07
C ARG A 204 6.89 9.00 8.16
N CYS A 205 7.97 8.37 7.70
CA CYS A 205 7.95 7.29 6.70
C CYS A 205 8.07 5.86 7.27
N ILE A 206 7.78 4.84 6.46
CA ILE A 206 7.95 3.43 6.86
C ILE A 206 9.42 3.05 7.11
N GLU A 207 10.38 3.68 6.44
CA GLU A 207 11.80 3.45 6.68
C GLU A 207 12.15 3.81 8.14
N ASN A 208 11.74 4.98 8.61
CA ASN A 208 12.01 5.39 9.99
C ASN A 208 11.25 4.56 11.02
N GLN A 209 9.99 4.20 10.75
CA GLN A 209 9.19 3.38 11.66
C GLN A 209 9.71 1.94 11.77
N SER A 210 10.22 1.38 10.67
CA SER A 210 10.79 0.03 10.65
C SER A 210 12.15 -0.10 11.35
N ARG A 211 12.76 1.02 11.78
CA ARG A 211 13.99 1.02 12.61
C ARG A 211 13.75 0.43 14.01
N LYS A 212 12.56 0.63 14.60
CA LYS A 212 12.24 0.20 15.97
C LYS A 212 11.67 -1.22 16.05
N ARG A 213 10.90 -1.63 15.03
CA ARG A 213 10.22 -2.92 14.92
C ARG A 213 9.95 -3.24 13.46
N ASN A 214 9.76 -4.50 13.10
CA ASN A 214 9.34 -4.85 11.75
C ASN A 214 7.99 -4.17 11.42
N LYS A 215 7.80 -3.79 10.16
CA LYS A 215 6.58 -3.16 9.64
C LYS A 215 6.17 -3.81 8.33
N THR A 216 4.86 -3.89 8.08
CA THR A 216 4.31 -4.16 6.76
C THR A 216 3.79 -2.87 6.14
N GLY A 217 3.88 -2.77 4.82
CA GLY A 217 3.42 -1.62 4.05
C GLY A 217 3.55 -1.89 2.56
N TYR A 218 3.37 -0.85 1.74
CA TYR A 218 3.55 -0.96 0.30
C TYR A 218 5.04 -0.95 -0.09
N ALA A 219 5.36 -1.47 -1.27
CA ALA A 219 6.73 -1.44 -1.80
C ALA A 219 7.12 -0.05 -2.33
N SER A 220 6.14 0.78 -2.73
CA SER A 220 6.32 2.21 -3.07
C SER A 220 5.07 3.03 -2.73
N ALA A 221 5.19 4.36 -2.78
CA ALA A 221 4.04 5.27 -2.70
C ALA A 221 3.06 5.09 -3.88
N ASP A 222 3.59 4.77 -5.06
CA ASP A 222 2.80 4.59 -6.28
C ASP A 222 2.00 3.28 -6.21
N GLU A 223 2.55 2.24 -5.56
CA GLU A 223 1.83 1.00 -5.23
C GLU A 223 0.69 1.26 -4.23
N GLN A 224 0.91 2.06 -3.18
CA GLN A 224 -0.18 2.44 -2.28
C GLN A 224 -1.29 3.17 -3.04
N ALA A 225 -0.95 4.19 -3.83
CA ALA A 225 -1.92 4.99 -4.57
C ALA A 225 -2.71 4.14 -5.57
N PHE A 226 -2.03 3.25 -6.29
CA PHE A 226 -2.65 2.30 -7.21
C PHE A 226 -3.66 1.39 -6.50
N VAL A 227 -3.26 0.70 -5.44
CA VAL A 227 -4.16 -0.20 -4.71
C VAL A 227 -5.30 0.58 -4.03
N THR A 228 -5.02 1.78 -3.52
CA THR A 228 -6.02 2.67 -2.91
C THR A 228 -7.13 3.07 -3.90
N HIS A 229 -6.78 3.35 -5.15
CA HIS A 229 -7.75 3.67 -6.20
C HIS A 229 -8.80 2.57 -6.39
N TYR A 230 -8.36 1.32 -6.58
CA TYR A 230 -9.25 0.17 -6.77
C TYR A 230 -9.99 -0.20 -5.48
N ALA A 231 -9.31 -0.15 -4.33
CA ALA A 231 -9.91 -0.43 -3.02
C ALA A 231 -11.11 0.47 -2.70
N LEU A 232 -11.11 1.74 -3.14
CA LEU A 232 -12.23 2.66 -2.88
C LEU A 232 -13.41 2.51 -3.84
N GLN A 233 -13.21 1.81 -4.95
CA GLN A 233 -14.26 1.53 -5.93
C GLN A 233 -15.05 0.26 -5.61
N THR A 234 -14.64 -0.50 -4.59
CA THR A 234 -15.29 -1.77 -4.25
C THR A 234 -16.57 -1.58 -3.45
N GLU A 235 -17.49 -2.56 -3.54
CA GLU A 235 -18.80 -2.49 -2.90
C GLU A 235 -18.70 -2.40 -1.36
N SER A 236 -17.75 -3.10 -0.74
CA SER A 236 -17.48 -3.03 0.69
C SER A 236 -17.01 -1.64 1.14
N ALA A 237 -16.16 -0.97 0.34
CA ALA A 237 -15.72 0.39 0.63
C ALA A 237 -16.86 1.40 0.47
N ILE A 238 -17.66 1.28 -0.59
CA ILE A 238 -18.83 2.13 -0.83
C ILE A 238 -19.85 1.98 0.32
N LYS A 239 -20.21 0.75 0.71
CA LYS A 239 -21.12 0.50 1.85
C LYS A 239 -20.63 1.10 3.16
N ALA A 240 -19.32 1.06 3.41
CA ALA A 240 -18.74 1.66 4.60
C ALA A 240 -18.77 3.20 4.56
N ILE A 241 -18.53 3.81 3.39
CA ILE A 241 -18.71 5.26 3.17
C ILE A 241 -20.17 5.66 3.40
N ASP A 242 -21.12 4.91 2.83
CA ASP A 242 -22.56 5.15 2.98
C ASP A 242 -23.03 4.98 4.42
N LYS A 243 -22.44 4.05 5.18
CA LYS A 243 -22.70 3.90 6.62
C LYS A 243 -22.16 5.07 7.43
N LEU A 244 -20.96 5.57 7.14
CA LEU A 244 -20.42 6.76 7.79
C LEU A 244 -21.27 8.02 7.50
N ASN A 245 -21.77 8.16 6.27
CA ASN A 245 -22.69 9.24 5.88
C ASN A 245 -24.06 9.19 6.58
N GLN A 246 -24.40 8.09 7.28
CA GLN A 246 -25.60 7.97 8.11
C GLN A 246 -25.38 8.41 9.57
N TYR A 247 -24.17 8.87 9.92
CA TYR A 247 -23.90 9.41 11.25
C TYR A 247 -24.86 10.55 11.62
N ASN A 248 -25.32 10.50 12.86
CA ASN A 248 -26.17 11.51 13.46
C ASN A 248 -25.86 11.55 14.95
N ASP A 249 -25.44 12.71 15.47
CA ASP A 249 -25.05 12.88 16.87
C ASP A 249 -26.15 12.54 17.89
N THR A 250 -27.43 12.63 17.50
CA THR A 250 -28.57 12.29 18.36
C THR A 250 -29.11 10.86 18.20
N ILE A 251 -28.95 10.22 17.03
CA ILE A 251 -29.57 8.90 16.72
C ILE A 251 -28.54 7.81 16.40
N ASN A 252 -27.47 8.13 15.68
CA ASN A 252 -26.49 7.19 15.13
C ASN A 252 -25.07 7.62 15.54
N ASN A 253 -24.78 7.61 16.85
CA ASN A 253 -23.54 8.17 17.40
C ASN A 253 -22.50 7.13 17.90
N THR A 254 -22.74 5.84 17.63
CA THR A 254 -21.85 4.72 18.01
C THR A 254 -20.56 4.66 17.17
N GLU A 255 -19.59 3.83 17.58
CA GLU A 255 -18.30 3.73 16.86
C GLU A 255 -18.50 3.34 15.38
N GLU A 256 -19.45 2.46 15.09
CA GLU A 256 -19.77 2.00 13.72
C GLU A 256 -20.31 3.08 12.76
N PHE A 257 -20.74 4.24 13.26
CA PHE A 257 -21.10 5.40 12.41
C PHE A 257 -20.02 6.49 12.41
N THR A 258 -19.07 6.44 13.35
CA THR A 258 -17.93 7.39 13.40
C THR A 258 -16.65 6.83 12.80
N ARG A 259 -16.57 5.50 12.61
CA ARG A 259 -15.41 4.78 12.10
C ARG A 259 -15.86 3.47 11.44
N GLN A 260 -15.20 3.08 10.36
CA GLN A 260 -15.39 1.78 9.71
C GLN A 260 -14.04 1.11 9.46
N GLU A 261 -13.95 -0.18 9.73
CA GLU A 261 -12.83 -1.01 9.31
C GLU A 261 -13.32 -1.94 8.19
N VAL A 262 -12.72 -1.81 7.00
CA VAL A 262 -13.16 -2.51 5.80
C VAL A 262 -12.07 -3.45 5.35
N HIS A 263 -12.34 -4.75 5.38
CA HIS A 263 -11.50 -5.75 4.73
C HIS A 263 -11.97 -5.97 3.30
N ILE A 264 -11.10 -5.71 2.32
CA ILE A 264 -11.37 -5.93 0.91
C ILE A 264 -10.58 -7.15 0.47
N SER A 265 -11.30 -8.19 0.06
CA SER A 265 -10.73 -9.48 -0.34
C SER A 265 -10.16 -9.43 -1.76
N ALA A 266 -9.32 -10.41 -2.12
CA ALA A 266 -8.74 -10.51 -3.47
C ALA A 266 -9.78 -10.59 -4.60
N ALA A 267 -10.90 -11.29 -4.35
CA ALA A 267 -12.00 -11.41 -5.31
C ALA A 267 -12.71 -10.06 -5.56
N GLU A 268 -12.70 -9.18 -4.55
CA GLU A 268 -13.37 -7.87 -4.61
C GLU A 268 -12.42 -6.77 -5.11
N LEU A 269 -11.14 -6.82 -4.71
CA LEU A 269 -10.11 -5.83 -5.06
C LEU A 269 -9.72 -5.88 -6.55
N ASN A 270 -9.70 -7.09 -7.13
CA ASN A 270 -9.55 -7.37 -8.58
C ASN A 270 -8.60 -6.42 -9.34
N LEU A 271 -7.35 -6.31 -8.87
CA LEU A 271 -6.39 -5.36 -9.43
C LEU A 271 -6.04 -5.70 -10.89
N PRO A 272 -6.07 -4.75 -11.84
CA PRO A 272 -5.71 -4.98 -13.24
C PRO A 272 -4.20 -5.18 -13.48
N ARG A 273 -3.38 -5.04 -12.44
CA ARG A 273 -1.98 -5.49 -12.42
C ARG A 273 -1.61 -5.96 -11.02
N THR A 274 -0.60 -6.82 -10.94
CA THR A 274 0.10 -7.10 -9.69
C THR A 274 0.53 -5.79 -9.04
N ALA A 275 0.23 -5.65 -7.77
CA ALA A 275 0.77 -4.63 -6.90
C ALA A 275 1.63 -5.26 -5.81
N TYR A 276 2.56 -4.52 -5.20
CA TYR A 276 3.51 -5.10 -4.25
C TYR A 276 3.47 -4.48 -2.85
N GLY A 277 3.31 -5.35 -1.85
CA GLY A 277 3.56 -5.10 -0.44
C GLY A 277 4.98 -5.52 -0.05
N GLY A 278 5.41 -5.16 1.17
CA GLY A 278 6.73 -5.57 1.67
C GLY A 278 6.91 -5.54 3.18
N LEU A 279 7.85 -6.35 3.64
CA LEU A 279 8.28 -6.42 5.05
C LEU A 279 9.48 -5.50 5.23
N TRP A 280 9.27 -4.42 5.96
CA TRP A 280 10.27 -3.42 6.26
C TRP A 280 10.94 -3.70 7.61
N ARG A 281 12.27 -3.69 7.64
CA ARG A 281 13.10 -3.92 8.84
C ARG A 281 14.37 -3.07 8.76
N LYS A 282 14.63 -2.28 9.81
CA LYS A 282 15.77 -1.37 9.92
C LYS A 282 15.85 -0.27 8.85
N GLY A 283 14.74 0.10 8.22
CA GLY A 283 14.70 1.09 7.14
C GLY A 283 14.76 0.51 5.72
N GLU A 284 14.80 -0.82 5.59
CA GLU A 284 14.96 -1.52 4.33
C GLU A 284 13.84 -2.53 4.12
N ILE A 285 13.41 -2.70 2.87
CA ILE A 285 12.51 -3.78 2.46
C ILE A 285 13.29 -5.10 2.41
N LYS A 286 12.77 -6.16 3.07
CA LYS A 286 13.46 -7.47 3.20
C LYS A 286 12.81 -8.58 2.40
N CYS A 287 11.51 -8.51 2.16
CA CYS A 287 10.80 -9.30 1.18
C CYS A 287 9.65 -8.47 0.62
N THR A 288 9.18 -8.86 -0.57
CA THR A 288 7.99 -8.32 -1.22
C THR A 288 6.98 -9.44 -1.46
N TRP A 289 5.70 -9.08 -1.61
CA TRP A 289 4.64 -10.02 -1.99
C TRP A 289 3.58 -9.33 -2.87
N PRO A 290 2.89 -10.07 -3.75
CA PRO A 290 1.70 -9.57 -4.45
C PRO A 290 0.60 -9.16 -3.46
N VAL A 291 0.11 -7.93 -3.55
CA VAL A 291 -1.03 -7.46 -2.75
C VAL A 291 -2.31 -8.12 -3.25
N THR A 292 -2.79 -9.10 -2.50
CA THR A 292 -4.06 -9.78 -2.74
C THR A 292 -5.21 -9.10 -2.02
N ASP A 293 -4.99 -8.64 -0.79
CA ASP A 293 -6.04 -8.19 0.11
C ASP A 293 -5.56 -7.00 0.96
N VAL A 294 -6.49 -6.09 1.25
CA VAL A 294 -6.21 -4.84 1.98
C VAL A 294 -7.18 -4.61 3.11
N THR A 295 -6.74 -3.84 4.08
CA THR A 295 -7.63 -3.27 5.10
C THR A 295 -7.62 -1.75 4.94
N LEU A 296 -8.80 -1.19 4.64
CA LEU A 296 -9.07 0.23 4.76
C LEU A 296 -9.63 0.50 6.16
N VAL A 297 -9.35 1.69 6.69
CA VAL A 297 -10.07 2.23 7.83
C VAL A 297 -10.62 3.60 7.44
N LEU A 298 -11.90 3.87 7.70
CA LEU A 298 -12.67 5.00 7.19
C LEU A 298 -13.31 5.86 8.32
N GLN A 299 -13.42 7.20 8.18
CA GLN A 299 -14.03 8.15 9.16
C GLN A 299 -14.39 9.52 8.51
N HIS A 300 -14.97 10.53 9.20
CA HIS A 300 -15.10 11.92 8.72
C HIS A 300 -14.07 12.92 9.34
N TYR A 301 -13.91 14.11 8.73
CA TYR A 301 -13.24 15.25 9.40
C TYR A 301 -14.03 15.67 10.66
N PRO A 302 -13.38 16.25 11.67
CA PRO A 302 -14.06 17.02 12.71
C PRO A 302 -15.01 18.06 12.10
N GLY A 303 -16.27 18.05 12.54
CA GLY A 303 -17.30 18.96 12.05
C GLY A 303 -17.88 18.61 10.67
N GLN A 304 -17.56 17.45 10.10
CA GLN A 304 -18.08 16.98 8.81
C GLN A 304 -18.87 15.66 8.90
N GLN A 305 -19.03 15.11 10.10
CA GLN A 305 -19.71 13.84 10.34
C GLN A 305 -21.21 13.87 10.01
N ASN A 306 -21.90 15.01 10.21
CA ASN A 306 -23.32 15.18 9.89
C ASN A 306 -23.58 15.61 8.42
N ASN A 307 -22.54 15.66 7.57
CA ASN A 307 -22.66 16.11 6.19
C ASN A 307 -22.55 14.89 5.24
N PRO A 308 -23.63 14.41 4.61
CA PRO A 308 -23.60 13.25 3.72
C PRO A 308 -22.90 13.52 2.37
N LYS A 309 -22.50 14.76 2.12
CA LYS A 309 -21.61 15.16 1.00
C LYS A 309 -20.18 15.41 1.48
N ALA A 310 -19.89 15.11 2.75
CA ALA A 310 -18.55 15.24 3.29
C ALA A 310 -17.61 14.19 2.74
N ARG A 311 -16.35 14.48 3.01
CA ARG A 311 -15.21 13.74 2.51
C ARG A 311 -14.79 12.70 3.56
N VAL A 312 -14.83 11.39 3.20
CA VAL A 312 -14.59 10.23 4.10
C VAL A 312 -13.12 9.73 4.12
N HIS A 313 -12.51 9.86 5.28
CA HIS A 313 -11.11 9.64 5.62
C HIS A 313 -10.58 8.22 5.47
N ILE A 314 -9.68 7.93 4.52
CA ILE A 314 -8.81 6.73 4.60
C ILE A 314 -7.77 6.90 5.71
N GLN A 315 -8.19 6.56 6.92
CA GLN A 315 -7.36 6.51 8.10
C GLN A 315 -6.05 5.75 7.82
N THR A 316 -6.18 4.52 7.34
CA THR A 316 -5.06 3.77 6.77
C THR A 316 -5.56 2.91 5.62
N ASN A 317 -4.67 2.67 4.67
CA ASN A 317 -4.73 1.55 3.76
C ASN A 317 -3.41 0.81 3.91
N PHE A 318 -3.46 -0.48 4.23
CA PHE A 318 -2.27 -1.34 4.28
C PHE A 318 -2.53 -2.70 3.60
N PRO A 319 -1.52 -3.26 2.91
CA PRO A 319 -1.61 -4.59 2.33
C PRO A 319 -1.48 -5.64 3.43
N ARG A 320 -2.31 -6.67 3.39
CA ARG A 320 -2.10 -7.84 4.25
C ARG A 320 -0.89 -8.62 3.70
N PRO A 321 0.03 -9.10 4.55
CA PRO A 321 0.99 -10.12 4.13
C PRO A 321 0.22 -11.42 3.86
N PRO A 322 0.70 -12.28 2.93
CA PRO A 322 0.18 -13.63 2.80
C PRO A 322 0.37 -14.40 4.13
N PRO A 323 -0.42 -15.47 4.37
CA PRO A 323 -0.11 -16.44 5.43
C PRO A 323 1.34 -16.93 5.30
N ILE A 324 2.02 -17.05 6.44
CA ILE A 324 3.39 -17.59 6.56
C ILE A 324 3.30 -19.09 6.80
#